data_AF-A0AAE1K9I8-F1
#
_entry.id   AF-A0AAE1K9I8-F1
#
_cell.length_a   1.000
_cell.length_b   1.000
_cell.length_c   1.000
_cell.angle_alpha   90.00
_cell.angle_beta   90.00
_cell.angle_gamma   90.00
#
_symmetry.space_group_name_H-M   'P 1'
#
loop_
_entity.id
_entity.type
_entity.pdbx_description
1 polymer ?
#
loop_
_entity_poly.entity_id
_entity_poly.type
_entity_poly.pdbx_seq_one_letter_code
_entity_poly.pdbx_strand_id
1 'polypeptide(L)'
;MLDILRKYIRAERTGNWELHLQTIQEMPPYLAASGHNLYVKSARLFLQQMSNLKTQHPNVQQYFEEGFHVVRRSDRLWAGLSSDLIIEQVLMRSLKTCGGLKRGRGMTEQQRLLWLLSMPACAEINQAMQEITRVNFNTGEQNQDMTKARQSRDWKDTLSVLRYLQKRNPFSSDPTLRNIATGFHAHPTVTVDTAHAVGAKILASMDGKTPAEYTFKRKDQAVTIGIK
;
A
#
# COMPACT_ATOMS: atom_id res chain seq x y z
N MET A 1 -11.06 -3.07 8.13
CA MET A 1 -9.81 -2.73 7.41
C MET A 1 -9.16 -3.93 6.71
N LEU A 2 -8.88 -5.06 7.39
CA LEU A 2 -8.20 -6.21 6.75
C LEU A 2 -8.92 -6.73 5.51
N ASP A 3 -10.25 -6.85 5.55
CA ASP A 3 -11.02 -7.29 4.39
C ASP A 3 -10.96 -6.29 3.23
N ILE A 4 -10.95 -4.99 3.54
CA ILE A 4 -10.78 -3.92 2.54
C ILE A 4 -9.41 -4.06 1.86
N LEU A 5 -8.35 -4.30 2.64
CA LEU A 5 -7.01 -4.48 2.11
C LEU A 5 -6.91 -5.75 1.24
N ARG A 6 -7.55 -6.86 1.65
CA ARG A 6 -7.62 -8.08 0.84
C ARG A 6 -8.33 -7.83 -0.50
N LYS A 7 -9.46 -7.11 -0.47
CA LYS A 7 -10.16 -6.69 -1.69
C LYS A 7 -9.29 -5.77 -2.55
N TYR A 8 -8.57 -4.83 -1.95
CA TYR A 8 -7.68 -3.90 -2.66
C TYR A 8 -6.55 -4.64 -3.36
N ILE A 9 -5.88 -5.56 -2.65
CA ILE A 9 -4.84 -6.42 -3.25
C ILE A 9 -5.44 -7.23 -4.40
N ARG A 10 -6.63 -7.81 -4.22
CA ARG A 10 -7.31 -8.51 -5.31
C ARG A 10 -7.58 -7.60 -6.51
N ALA A 11 -8.07 -6.38 -6.27
CA ALA A 11 -8.32 -5.40 -7.32
C ALA A 11 -7.05 -5.10 -8.12
N GLU A 12 -5.96 -4.76 -7.44
CA GLU A 12 -4.67 -4.47 -8.07
C GLU A 12 -4.12 -5.68 -8.83
N ARG A 13 -4.11 -6.87 -8.20
CA ARG A 13 -3.54 -8.07 -8.81
C ARG A 13 -4.31 -8.51 -10.06
N THR A 14 -5.61 -8.26 -10.11
CA THR A 14 -6.49 -8.61 -11.24
C THR A 14 -6.75 -7.46 -12.21
N GLY A 15 -6.30 -6.24 -11.92
CA GLY A 15 -6.65 -5.04 -12.69
C GLY A 15 -8.14 -4.76 -12.70
N ASN A 16 -8.86 -5.01 -11.61
CA ASN A 16 -10.30 -4.72 -11.51
C ASN A 16 -10.52 -3.29 -11.00
N TRP A 17 -10.91 -2.40 -11.91
CA TRP A 17 -11.06 -0.97 -11.63
C TRP A 17 -12.22 -0.63 -10.69
N GLU A 18 -13.37 -1.27 -10.87
CA GLU A 18 -14.53 -1.05 -10.01
C GLU A 18 -14.22 -1.45 -8.55
N LEU A 19 -13.60 -2.62 -8.36
CA LEU A 19 -13.18 -3.09 -7.05
C LEU A 19 -12.10 -2.19 -6.44
N HIS A 20 -11.19 -1.66 -7.27
CA HIS A 20 -10.19 -0.68 -6.84
C HIS A 20 -10.90 0.56 -6.25
N LEU A 21 -11.81 1.18 -7.00
CA LEU A 21 -12.55 2.36 -6.55
C LEU A 21 -13.38 2.09 -5.30
N GLN A 22 -14.09 0.95 -5.24
CA GLN A 22 -14.85 0.54 -4.06
C GLN A 22 -13.96 0.52 -2.82
N THR A 23 -12.77 -0.10 -2.92
CA THR A 23 -11.88 -0.21 -1.76
C THR A 23 -11.29 1.14 -1.35
N ILE A 24 -10.95 2.02 -2.30
CA ILE A 24 -10.53 3.40 -2.00
C ILE A 24 -11.66 4.22 -1.37
N GLN A 25 -12.92 3.91 -1.64
CA GLN A 25 -14.08 4.52 -0.97
C GLN A 25 -14.33 3.96 0.45
N GLU A 26 -14.00 2.70 0.71
CA GLU A 26 -14.17 2.04 2.02
C GLU A 26 -13.03 2.36 3.03
N MET A 27 -11.83 2.71 2.57
CA MET A 27 -10.65 3.01 3.42
C MET A 27 -10.68 4.33 4.23
N PRO A 28 -11.21 5.46 3.74
CA PRO A 28 -11.04 6.78 4.35
C PRO A 28 -11.47 6.89 5.82
N PRO A 29 -12.55 6.23 6.30
CA PRO A 29 -12.89 6.27 7.72
C PRO A 29 -11.74 5.78 8.60
N TYR A 30 -11.11 4.66 8.23
CA TYR A 30 -9.99 4.11 9.01
C TYR A 30 -8.75 5.00 8.94
N LEU A 31 -8.45 5.57 7.77
CA LEU A 31 -7.32 6.49 7.59
C LEU A 31 -7.51 7.79 8.41
N ALA A 32 -8.73 8.31 8.45
CA ALA A 32 -9.06 9.50 9.24
C ALA A 32 -8.93 9.21 10.74
N ALA A 33 -9.47 8.08 11.19
CA ALA A 33 -9.41 7.66 12.58
C ALA A 33 -7.97 7.41 13.05
N SER A 34 -7.09 6.88 12.19
CA SER A 34 -5.67 6.64 12.53
C SER A 34 -4.75 7.84 12.29
N GLY A 35 -5.29 8.96 11.81
CA GLY A 35 -4.54 10.20 11.57
C GLY A 35 -3.68 10.23 10.31
N HIS A 36 -3.96 9.36 9.33
CA HIS A 36 -3.40 9.40 7.98
C HIS A 36 -4.04 10.51 7.12
N ASN A 37 -4.00 11.73 7.65
CA ASN A 37 -4.73 12.91 7.16
C ASN A 37 -4.48 13.23 5.68
N LEU A 38 -3.22 13.14 5.23
CA LEU A 38 -2.86 13.41 3.83
C LEU A 38 -3.48 12.38 2.91
N TYR A 39 -3.42 11.09 3.28
CA TYR A 39 -4.04 10.02 2.50
C TYR A 39 -5.56 10.18 2.43
N VAL A 40 -6.22 10.64 3.51
CA VAL A 40 -7.66 10.94 3.47
C VAL A 40 -7.98 12.04 2.46
N LYS A 41 -7.24 13.16 2.48
CA LYS A 41 -7.42 14.26 1.52
C LYS A 41 -7.21 13.78 0.09
N SER A 42 -6.11 13.08 -0.16
CA SER A 42 -5.77 12.54 -1.47
C SER A 42 -6.81 11.53 -1.97
N ALA A 43 -7.27 10.61 -1.11
CA ALA A 43 -8.30 9.63 -1.48
C ALA A 43 -9.63 10.29 -1.86
N ARG A 44 -10.07 11.32 -1.10
CA ARG A 44 -11.29 12.06 -1.44
C ARG A 44 -11.17 12.80 -2.77
N LEU A 45 -10.05 13.48 -3.00
CA LEU A 45 -9.78 14.18 -4.26
C LEU A 45 -9.75 13.20 -5.43
N PHE A 46 -9.04 12.08 -5.26
CA PHE A 46 -8.97 11.02 -6.25
C PHE A 46 -10.37 10.50 -6.59
N LEU A 47 -11.19 10.11 -5.61
CA LEU A 47 -12.55 9.62 -5.84
C LEU A 47 -13.43 10.64 -6.58
N GLN A 48 -13.31 11.94 -6.25
CA GLN A 48 -14.03 13.00 -6.94
C GLN A 48 -13.57 13.20 -8.40
N GLN A 49 -12.28 13.01 -8.67
CA GLN A 49 -11.77 13.01 -10.04
C GLN A 49 -12.26 11.77 -10.80
N MET A 50 -12.21 10.60 -10.16
CA MET A 50 -12.63 9.33 -10.77
C MET A 50 -14.14 9.30 -11.06
N SER A 51 -14.98 9.93 -10.23
CA SER A 51 -16.43 10.05 -10.52
C SER A 51 -16.73 10.89 -11.76
N ASN A 52 -15.88 11.86 -12.09
CA ASN A 52 -16.00 12.70 -13.28
C ASN A 52 -15.21 12.16 -14.48
N LEU A 53 -14.46 11.07 -14.31
CA LEU A 53 -13.57 10.55 -15.35
C LEU A 53 -14.35 10.12 -16.60
N LYS A 54 -15.52 9.51 -16.42
CA LYS A 54 -16.39 9.09 -17.52
C LYS A 54 -16.86 10.25 -18.41
N THR A 55 -17.05 11.45 -17.85
CA THR A 55 -17.52 12.62 -18.60
C THR A 55 -16.36 13.44 -19.16
N GLN A 56 -15.26 13.60 -18.41
CA GLN A 56 -14.13 14.42 -18.83
C GLN A 56 -13.15 13.68 -19.75
N HIS A 57 -12.93 12.38 -19.50
CA HIS A 57 -11.93 11.56 -20.18
C HIS A 57 -12.44 10.12 -20.41
N PRO A 58 -13.46 9.91 -21.26
CA PRO A 58 -14.09 8.61 -21.45
C PRO A 58 -13.13 7.53 -21.98
N ASN A 59 -12.14 7.92 -22.79
CA ASN A 59 -11.08 7.02 -23.26
C ASN A 59 -10.22 6.49 -22.10
N VAL A 60 -9.87 7.34 -21.13
CA VAL A 60 -9.09 6.94 -19.95
C VAL A 60 -9.91 6.00 -19.06
N GLN A 61 -11.20 6.31 -18.87
CA GLN A 61 -12.13 5.42 -18.15
C GLN A 61 -12.16 4.02 -18.78
N GLN A 62 -12.27 3.95 -20.11
CA GLN A 62 -12.25 2.67 -20.83
C GLN A 62 -10.95 1.90 -20.59
N TYR A 63 -9.79 2.55 -20.73
CA TYR A 63 -8.50 1.90 -20.45
C TYR A 63 -8.40 1.41 -19.00
N PHE A 64 -8.93 2.16 -18.03
CA PHE A 64 -8.93 1.72 -16.64
C PHE A 64 -9.84 0.50 -16.42
N GLU A 65 -11.03 0.48 -17.01
CA GLU A 65 -11.96 -0.67 -16.99
C GLU A 65 -11.36 -1.92 -17.65
N GLU A 66 -10.55 -1.74 -18.70
CA GLU A 66 -9.76 -2.81 -19.34
C GLU A 66 -8.55 -3.27 -18.49
N GLY A 67 -8.28 -2.61 -17.36
CA GLY A 67 -7.26 -2.98 -16.39
C GLY A 67 -5.90 -2.31 -16.58
N PHE A 68 -5.79 -1.29 -17.44
CA PHE A 68 -4.53 -0.56 -17.68
C PHE A 68 -4.11 0.38 -16.55
N HIS A 69 -4.91 0.49 -15.47
CA HIS A 69 -4.50 1.20 -14.26
C HIS A 69 -3.42 0.44 -13.45
N VAL A 70 -3.23 -0.86 -13.72
CA VAL A 70 -2.14 -1.65 -13.14
C VAL A 70 -1.13 -2.06 -14.21
N VAL A 71 0.12 -2.21 -13.78
CA VAL A 71 1.20 -2.66 -14.65
C VAL A 71 1.27 -4.19 -14.61
N ARG A 72 1.39 -4.82 -15.78
CA ARG A 72 1.58 -6.27 -15.92
C ARG A 72 2.87 -6.56 -16.68
N ARG A 73 3.57 -7.61 -16.28
CA ARG A 73 4.78 -8.14 -16.96
C ARG A 73 4.52 -9.45 -17.70
N SER A 74 3.32 -10.01 -17.50
CA SER A 74 2.89 -11.28 -18.06
C SER A 74 1.37 -11.28 -18.15
N ASP A 75 0.80 -12.09 -19.02
CA ASP A 75 -0.66 -12.19 -19.23
C ASP A 75 -1.39 -13.00 -18.14
N ARG A 76 -0.71 -13.37 -17.06
CA ARG A 76 -1.33 -14.08 -15.93
C ARG A 76 -2.33 -13.14 -15.23
N LEU A 77 -3.53 -13.65 -14.96
CA LEU A 77 -4.63 -12.88 -14.34
C LEU A 77 -4.21 -12.19 -13.04
N TRP A 78 -3.44 -12.86 -12.18
CA TRP A 78 -3.00 -12.35 -10.88
C TRP A 78 -1.63 -11.66 -10.94
N ALA A 79 -1.23 -11.07 -12.08
CA ALA A 79 0.09 -10.46 -12.24
C ALA A 79 0.10 -8.92 -12.15
N GLY A 80 -1.05 -8.28 -11.96
CA GLY A 80 -1.13 -6.82 -11.83
C GLY A 80 -0.32 -6.29 -10.64
N LEU A 81 0.37 -5.18 -10.83
CA LEU A 81 1.14 -4.48 -9.81
C LEU A 81 0.86 -2.98 -9.92
N SER A 82 0.70 -2.30 -8.78
CA SER A 82 0.57 -0.85 -8.75
C SER A 82 1.78 -0.18 -9.39
N SER A 83 1.58 0.92 -10.11
CA SER A 83 2.64 1.67 -10.77
C SER A 83 3.76 2.10 -9.80
N ASP A 84 3.40 2.57 -8.60
CA ASP A 84 4.37 2.98 -7.57
C ASP A 84 5.31 1.84 -7.16
N LEU A 85 4.76 0.64 -6.93
CA LEU A 85 5.55 -0.55 -6.60
C LEU A 85 6.53 -0.93 -7.71
N ILE A 86 6.14 -0.81 -8.98
CA ILE A 86 7.03 -1.03 -10.12
C ILE A 86 8.12 0.04 -10.17
N ILE A 87 7.75 1.30 -10.00
CA ILE A 87 8.70 2.40 -9.94
C ILE A 87 9.73 2.13 -8.84
N GLU A 88 9.31 1.75 -7.63
CA GLU A 88 10.24 1.50 -6.53
C GLU A 88 11.09 0.23 -6.74
N GLN A 89 10.46 -0.90 -7.08
CA GLN A 89 11.15 -2.19 -7.13
C GLN A 89 12.02 -2.39 -8.37
N VAL A 90 11.76 -1.64 -9.44
CA VAL A 90 12.37 -1.87 -10.75
C VAL A 90 13.20 -0.66 -11.13
N LEU A 91 12.55 0.50 -11.23
CA LEU A 91 13.24 1.72 -11.60
C LEU A 91 14.17 2.10 -10.45
N MET A 92 13.66 2.42 -9.26
CA MET A 92 14.49 2.87 -8.14
C MET A 92 15.51 1.82 -7.66
N ARG A 93 15.22 0.52 -7.76
CA ARG A 93 16.20 -0.53 -7.43
C ARG A 93 17.37 -0.56 -8.41
N SER A 94 17.12 -0.42 -9.72
CA SER A 94 18.20 -0.35 -10.71
C SER A 94 19.08 0.90 -10.55
N LEU A 95 18.56 1.93 -9.86
CA LEU A 95 19.29 3.16 -9.51
C LEU A 95 20.12 3.09 -8.23
N LYS A 96 19.77 2.21 -7.29
CA LYS A 96 20.47 2.12 -6.01
C LYS A 96 21.78 1.35 -6.19
N THR A 97 22.85 2.04 -6.59
CA THR A 97 24.21 1.61 -6.28
C THR A 97 24.51 1.82 -4.79
N CYS A 98 25.60 1.24 -4.29
CA CYS A 98 26.01 1.34 -2.88
C CYS A 98 25.96 2.80 -2.38
N GLY A 99 25.01 3.10 -1.49
CA GLY A 99 24.85 4.44 -0.87
C GLY A 99 23.52 5.14 -1.15
N GLY A 100 22.75 4.72 -2.17
CA GLY A 100 21.41 5.23 -2.49
C GLY A 100 21.37 6.64 -3.09
N LEU A 101 20.31 6.94 -3.84
CA LEU A 101 20.13 8.19 -4.61
C LEU A 101 20.14 9.48 -3.75
N LYS A 102 19.88 9.37 -2.44
CA LYS A 102 19.69 10.53 -1.53
C LYS A 102 20.97 10.96 -0.80
N ARG A 103 22.10 10.28 -0.99
CA ARG A 103 23.38 10.67 -0.38
C ARG A 103 24.24 11.45 -1.38
N GLY A 104 24.04 12.76 -1.48
CA GLY A 104 24.92 13.67 -2.23
C GLY A 104 24.29 15.01 -2.64
N ARG A 105 25.14 15.99 -2.96
CA ARG A 105 24.75 17.20 -3.72
C ARG A 105 24.76 16.84 -5.21
N GLY A 106 23.61 16.76 -5.88
CA GLY A 106 23.57 16.36 -7.30
C GLY A 106 22.20 15.98 -7.87
N MET A 107 21.14 16.71 -7.53
CA MET A 107 19.79 16.52 -8.09
C MET A 107 19.26 17.81 -8.73
N THR A 108 20.09 18.47 -9.54
CA THR A 108 19.59 19.57 -10.38
C THR A 108 18.55 19.03 -11.37
N GLU A 109 17.66 19.90 -11.86
CA GLU A 109 16.64 19.51 -12.84
C GLU A 109 17.25 18.91 -14.10
N GLN A 110 18.36 19.47 -14.57
CA GLN A 110 19.10 18.95 -15.73
C GLN A 110 19.65 17.54 -15.48
N GLN A 111 20.16 17.25 -14.29
CA GLN A 111 20.62 15.90 -13.93
C GLN A 111 19.46 14.91 -13.86
N ARG A 112 18.28 15.35 -13.37
CA ARG A 112 17.05 14.54 -13.39
C ARG A 112 16.55 14.27 -14.80
N LEU A 113 16.65 15.26 -15.70
CA LEU A 113 16.19 15.13 -17.08
C LEU A 113 17.10 14.20 -17.90
N LEU A 114 18.41 14.41 -17.85
CA LEU A 114 19.40 13.52 -18.48
C LEU A 114 19.21 12.09 -17.98
N TRP A 115 18.92 11.94 -16.68
CA TRP A 115 18.62 10.65 -16.07
C TRP A 115 17.33 10.04 -16.63
N LEU A 116 16.20 10.75 -16.57
CA LEU A 116 14.89 10.28 -17.06
C LEU A 116 14.97 9.81 -18.52
N LEU A 117 15.69 10.56 -19.36
CA LEU A 117 15.81 10.28 -20.80
C LEU A 117 16.80 9.15 -21.11
N SER A 118 17.85 8.96 -20.32
CA SER A 118 18.82 7.89 -20.53
C SER A 118 18.40 6.54 -19.95
N MET A 119 17.48 6.52 -18.98
CA MET A 119 17.10 5.29 -18.28
C MET A 119 16.53 4.18 -19.17
N PRO A 120 15.60 4.43 -20.12
CA PRO A 120 15.12 3.38 -21.00
C PRO A 120 16.25 2.71 -21.78
N ALA A 121 17.15 3.52 -22.34
CA ALA A 121 18.32 3.03 -23.08
C ALA A 121 19.29 2.25 -22.17
N CYS A 122 19.58 2.75 -20.97
CA CYS A 122 20.43 2.03 -20.01
C CYS A 122 19.82 0.71 -19.54
N ALA A 123 18.49 0.65 -19.37
CA ALA A 123 17.78 -0.57 -19.00
C ALA A 123 17.85 -1.61 -20.12
N GLU A 124 17.65 -1.21 -21.38
CA GLU A 124 17.79 -2.07 -22.56
C GLU A 124 19.22 -2.59 -22.71
N ILE A 125 20.24 -1.74 -22.55
CA ILE A 125 21.65 -2.16 -22.59
C ILE A 125 21.95 -3.16 -21.47
N ASN A 126 21.48 -2.91 -20.25
CA ASN A 126 21.67 -3.83 -19.13
C ASN A 126 20.97 -5.18 -19.38
N GLN A 127 19.75 -5.16 -19.92
CA GLN A 127 19.05 -6.38 -20.31
C GLN A 127 19.83 -7.15 -21.40
N ALA A 128 20.26 -6.47 -22.46
CA ALA A 128 21.07 -7.09 -23.52
C ALA A 128 22.39 -7.66 -22.97
N MET A 129 23.04 -6.97 -22.04
CA MET A 129 24.26 -7.47 -21.39
C MET A 129 23.99 -8.72 -20.54
N GLN A 130 22.87 -8.80 -19.83
CA GLN A 130 22.47 -10.00 -19.09
C GLN A 130 22.20 -11.18 -20.03
N GLU A 131 21.53 -10.92 -21.16
CA GLU A 131 21.27 -11.92 -22.19
C GLU A 131 22.57 -12.45 -22.82
N ILE A 132 23.49 -11.55 -23.20
CA ILE A 132 24.80 -11.90 -23.79
C ILE A 132 25.65 -12.69 -22.81
N THR A 133 25.76 -12.23 -21.56
CA THR A 133 26.61 -12.88 -20.55
C THR A 133 25.98 -14.14 -19.96
N ARG A 134 24.68 -14.39 -20.23
CA ARG A 134 23.85 -15.40 -19.58
C ARG A 134 23.83 -15.28 -18.04
N VAL A 135 24.30 -14.16 -17.50
CA VAL A 135 24.21 -13.83 -16.08
C VAL A 135 22.90 -13.09 -15.89
N ASN A 136 21.82 -13.87 -15.95
CA ASN A 136 20.50 -13.34 -15.64
C ASN A 136 20.37 -13.17 -14.13
N PHE A 137 20.12 -11.93 -13.68
CA PHE A 137 19.67 -11.67 -12.30
C PHE A 137 18.19 -12.05 -12.10
N ASN A 138 17.66 -12.92 -12.95
CA ASN A 138 16.38 -13.55 -12.75
C ASN A 138 16.52 -14.39 -11.48
N THR A 139 15.80 -14.00 -10.42
CA THR A 139 15.43 -14.97 -9.39
C THR A 139 14.77 -16.12 -10.13
N GLY A 140 15.40 -17.30 -10.15
CA GLY A 140 14.92 -18.46 -10.89
C GLY A 140 13.48 -18.83 -10.54
N GLU A 141 12.88 -19.76 -11.28
CA GLU A 141 11.48 -20.20 -11.07
C GLU A 141 11.19 -20.65 -9.63
N GLN A 142 12.22 -21.04 -8.87
CA GLN A 142 12.12 -21.17 -7.43
C GLN A 142 12.02 -19.79 -6.80
N ASN A 143 10.78 -19.39 -6.52
CA ASN A 143 10.47 -18.31 -5.60
C ASN A 143 11.38 -18.47 -4.36
N GLN A 144 12.12 -17.42 -4.00
CA GLN A 144 13.01 -17.40 -2.84
C GLN A 144 12.27 -17.85 -1.55
N ASP A 145 10.96 -17.58 -1.49
CA ASP A 145 10.10 -17.96 -0.38
C ASP A 145 9.81 -19.47 -0.32
N MET A 146 10.03 -20.21 -1.40
CA MET A 146 9.82 -21.66 -1.48
C MET A 146 11.06 -22.49 -1.13
N THR A 147 12.19 -21.86 -0.79
CA THR A 147 13.39 -22.59 -0.38
C THR A 147 13.15 -23.39 0.91
N LYS A 148 13.73 -24.59 1.03
CA LYS A 148 13.57 -25.43 2.25
C LYS A 148 13.97 -24.69 3.53
N ALA A 149 15.01 -23.85 3.47
CA ALA A 149 15.44 -23.02 4.59
C ALA A 149 14.38 -21.98 4.98
N ARG A 150 13.72 -21.35 4.00
CA ARG A 150 12.62 -20.41 4.26
C ARG A 150 11.41 -21.13 4.84
N GLN A 151 10.99 -22.25 4.26
CA GLN A 151 9.87 -23.06 4.77
C GLN A 151 10.09 -23.47 6.24
N SER A 152 11.30 -23.92 6.58
CA SER A 152 11.67 -24.28 7.96
C SER A 152 11.61 -23.08 8.91
N ARG A 153 12.06 -21.90 8.46
CA ARG A 153 11.95 -20.66 9.23
C ARG A 153 10.50 -20.22 9.44
N ASP A 154 9.70 -20.22 8.37
CA ASP A 154 8.28 -19.85 8.43
C ASP A 154 7.50 -20.81 9.33
N TRP A 155 7.83 -22.11 9.31
CA TRP A 155 7.26 -23.08 10.24
C TRP A 155 7.62 -22.77 11.70
N LYS A 156 8.89 -22.47 11.98
CA LYS A 156 9.35 -22.09 13.32
C LYS A 156 8.66 -20.81 13.80
N ASP A 157 8.56 -19.80 12.95
CA ASP A 157 7.90 -18.53 13.26
C ASP A 157 6.40 -18.73 13.49
N THR A 158 5.75 -19.55 12.67
CA THR A 158 4.33 -19.95 12.84
C THR A 158 4.12 -20.62 14.20
N LEU A 159 4.97 -21.58 14.58
CA LEU A 159 4.90 -22.22 15.89
C LEU A 159 5.15 -21.22 17.04
N SER A 160 6.05 -20.26 16.85
CA SER A 160 6.29 -19.19 17.82
C SER A 160 5.04 -18.35 18.06
N VAL A 161 4.38 -17.91 16.97
CA VAL A 161 3.13 -17.15 17.02
C VAL A 161 2.02 -17.98 17.65
N LEU A 162 1.87 -19.26 17.27
CA LEU A 162 0.86 -20.14 17.86
C LEU A 162 1.04 -20.30 19.37
N ARG A 163 2.27 -20.59 19.83
CA ARG A 163 2.59 -20.68 21.27
C ARG A 163 2.32 -19.37 22.00
N TYR A 164 2.63 -18.24 21.35
CA TYR A 164 2.37 -16.92 21.90
C TYR A 164 0.86 -16.66 22.06
N LEU A 165 0.06 -16.97 21.04
CA LEU A 165 -1.39 -16.78 21.02
C LEU A 165 -2.13 -17.80 21.90
N GLN A 166 -1.59 -19.01 22.11
CA GLN A 166 -2.16 -19.98 23.06
C GLN A 166 -2.27 -19.40 24.47
N LYS A 167 -1.26 -18.63 24.91
CA LYS A 167 -1.27 -17.96 26.22
C LYS A 167 -2.10 -16.67 26.22
N ARG A 168 -2.33 -16.06 25.06
CA ARG A 168 -3.02 -14.77 24.88
C ARG A 168 -4.08 -14.90 23.79
N ASN A 169 -5.06 -15.77 24.02
CA ASN A 169 -6.06 -16.11 23.02
C ASN A 169 -6.94 -14.89 22.70
N PRO A 170 -6.85 -14.31 21.49
CA PRO A 170 -7.64 -13.14 21.10
C PRO A 170 -9.13 -13.48 20.88
N PHE A 171 -9.48 -14.76 20.85
CA PHE A 171 -10.85 -15.25 20.70
C PHE A 171 -11.44 -15.80 22.00
N SER A 172 -10.80 -15.53 23.15
CA SER A 172 -11.42 -15.80 24.44
C SER A 172 -12.70 -14.96 24.58
N SER A 173 -13.73 -15.49 25.26
CA SER A 173 -15.02 -14.81 25.45
C SER A 173 -14.98 -13.56 26.33
N ASP A 174 -13.79 -13.04 26.63
CA ASP A 174 -13.61 -11.86 27.45
C ASP A 174 -13.94 -10.60 26.62
N PRO A 175 -14.88 -9.77 27.09
CA PRO A 175 -15.31 -8.58 26.36
C PRO A 175 -14.29 -7.43 26.40
N THR A 176 -13.20 -7.56 27.18
CA THR A 176 -12.20 -6.50 27.31
C THR A 176 -11.32 -6.39 26.08
N LEU A 177 -11.19 -5.16 25.55
CA LEU A 177 -10.25 -4.86 24.49
C LEU A 177 -8.82 -4.95 25.04
N ARG A 178 -7.97 -5.75 24.42
CA ARG A 178 -6.58 -5.99 24.85
C ARG A 178 -5.59 -5.87 23.71
N ASN A 179 -4.41 -5.33 24.01
CA ASN A 179 -3.28 -5.36 23.10
C ASN A 179 -2.70 -6.78 23.06
N ILE A 180 -2.75 -7.44 21.89
CA ILE A 180 -2.27 -8.81 21.73
C ILE A 180 -0.78 -8.93 22.01
N ALA A 181 0.04 -7.95 21.60
CA ALA A 181 1.49 -7.99 21.69
C ALA A 181 2.03 -7.80 23.13
N THR A 182 1.25 -7.13 23.98
CA THR A 182 1.72 -6.75 25.32
C THR A 182 0.82 -7.27 26.45
N GLY A 183 -0.41 -7.66 26.13
CA GLY A 183 -1.41 -8.14 27.09
C GLY A 183 -2.14 -7.04 27.85
N PHE A 184 -1.82 -5.76 27.62
CA PHE A 184 -2.46 -4.64 28.31
C PHE A 184 -3.93 -4.50 27.93
N HIS A 185 -4.79 -4.35 28.95
CA HIS A 185 -6.18 -3.97 28.79
C HIS A 185 -6.32 -2.50 28.38
N ALA A 186 -7.23 -2.27 27.46
CA ALA A 186 -7.58 -0.93 27.02
C ALA A 186 -8.28 -0.17 28.14
N HIS A 187 -7.87 1.08 28.33
CA HIS A 187 -8.62 2.02 29.16
C HIS A 187 -9.99 2.32 28.52
N PRO A 188 -11.06 2.62 29.28
CA PRO A 188 -12.39 2.94 28.73
C PRO A 188 -12.43 4.10 27.73
N THR A 189 -11.39 4.93 27.67
CA THR A 189 -11.26 6.04 26.71
C THR A 189 -10.75 5.61 25.34
N VAL A 190 -10.28 4.37 25.18
CA VAL A 190 -9.80 3.83 23.91
C VAL A 190 -10.98 3.62 22.96
N THR A 191 -10.81 4.00 21.70
CA THR A 191 -11.90 3.95 20.69
C THR A 191 -11.46 3.30 19.38
N VAL A 192 -10.46 2.42 19.39
CA VAL A 192 -9.92 1.78 18.17
C VAL A 192 -10.87 0.73 17.58
N ASP A 193 -11.69 0.10 18.42
CA ASP A 193 -12.75 -0.83 18.06
C ASP A 193 -13.86 -0.13 17.24
N THR A 194 -14.14 1.13 17.56
CA THR A 194 -15.11 1.99 16.86
C THR A 194 -14.47 2.93 15.83
N ALA A 195 -13.25 2.62 15.38
CA ALA A 195 -12.47 3.47 14.47
C ALA A 195 -13.24 3.87 13.20
N HIS A 196 -14.07 2.98 12.64
CA HIS A 196 -14.91 3.32 11.49
C HIS A 196 -15.87 4.48 11.81
N ALA A 197 -16.57 4.43 12.94
CA ALA A 197 -17.52 5.46 13.34
C ALA A 197 -16.82 6.79 13.68
N VAL A 198 -15.67 6.73 14.35
CA VAL A 198 -14.82 7.92 14.61
C VAL A 198 -14.41 8.57 13.29
N GLY A 199 -13.89 7.76 12.37
CA GLY A 199 -13.50 8.19 11.03
C GLY A 199 -14.64 8.81 10.24
N ALA A 200 -15.81 8.17 10.24
CA ALA A 200 -16.99 8.68 9.54
C ALA A 200 -17.41 10.07 10.04
N LYS A 201 -17.34 10.33 11.36
CA LYS A 201 -17.59 11.66 11.93
C LYS A 201 -16.59 12.71 11.42
N ILE A 202 -15.31 12.35 11.34
CA ILE A 202 -14.28 13.24 10.77
C ILE A 202 -14.61 13.54 9.31
N LEU A 203 -14.94 12.52 8.50
CA LEU A 203 -15.28 12.70 7.10
C LEU A 203 -16.50 13.60 6.89
N ALA A 204 -17.56 13.43 7.69
CA ALA A 204 -18.73 14.30 7.63
C ALA A 204 -18.37 15.77 7.94
N SER A 205 -17.45 16.01 8.87
CA SER A 205 -16.99 17.38 9.19
C SER A 205 -16.16 18.05 8.09
N MET A 206 -15.68 17.27 7.11
CA MET A 206 -14.95 17.74 5.94
C MET A 206 -15.88 18.12 4.77
N ASP A 207 -17.14 17.71 4.81
CA ASP A 207 -18.07 17.97 3.70
C ASP A 207 -18.29 19.48 3.51
N GLY A 208 -18.31 19.90 2.25
CA GLY A 208 -18.43 21.32 1.86
C GLY A 208 -17.17 22.18 2.06
N LYS A 209 -16.04 21.60 2.52
CA LYS A 209 -14.77 22.33 2.70
C LYS A 209 -13.74 21.89 1.68
N THR A 210 -12.87 22.82 1.26
CA THR A 210 -11.75 22.44 0.40
C THR A 210 -10.67 21.69 1.20
N PRO A 211 -9.83 20.87 0.53
CA PRO A 211 -8.71 20.21 1.20
C PRO A 211 -7.73 21.18 1.87
N ALA A 212 -7.62 22.43 1.40
CA ALA A 212 -6.74 23.42 2.00
C ALA A 212 -7.31 24.01 3.30
N GLU A 213 -8.63 24.26 3.34
CA GLU A 213 -9.33 24.83 4.49
C GLU A 213 -9.44 23.85 5.67
N TYR A 214 -9.63 22.57 5.38
CA TYR A 214 -9.86 21.59 6.44
C TYR A 214 -8.56 21.21 7.17
N THR A 215 -8.57 21.42 8.49
CA THR A 215 -7.48 21.03 9.39
C THR A 215 -7.96 19.94 10.35
N PHE A 216 -7.29 18.78 10.29
CA PHE A 216 -7.53 17.66 11.20
C PHE A 216 -7.02 17.98 12.61
N LYS A 217 -7.74 17.53 13.63
CA LYS A 217 -7.30 17.64 15.02
C LYS A 217 -7.08 16.26 15.60
N ARG A 218 -5.95 16.08 16.29
CA ARG A 218 -5.60 14.81 16.93
C ARG A 218 -6.64 14.35 17.95
N LYS A 219 -7.33 15.29 18.62
CA LYS A 219 -8.39 14.99 19.60
C LYS A 219 -9.64 14.36 18.98
N ASP A 220 -9.84 14.52 17.67
CA ASP A 220 -10.99 13.97 16.95
C ASP A 220 -10.68 12.56 16.38
N GLN A 221 -9.40 12.14 16.41
CA GLN A 221 -8.92 10.84 15.95
C GLN A 221 -9.14 9.74 17.00
N ALA A 222 -9.02 8.47 16.61
CA ALA A 222 -9.21 7.36 17.52
C ALA A 222 -8.12 7.33 18.61
N VAL A 223 -8.54 7.11 19.85
CA VAL A 223 -7.63 6.97 20.99
C VAL A 223 -7.08 5.54 21.00
N THR A 224 -5.77 5.40 20.86
CA THR A 224 -5.07 4.10 20.81
C THR A 224 -4.83 3.50 22.20
N ILE A 225 -4.59 2.19 22.26
CA ILE A 225 -4.22 1.45 23.49
C ILE A 225 -2.75 1.75 23.87
N GLY A 226 -2.31 3.00 23.78
CA GLY A 226 -0.90 3.35 23.99
C GLY A 226 -0.39 2.87 25.35
N ILE A 227 0.68 2.07 25.32
CA ILE A 227 1.63 1.97 26.43
C ILE A 227 2.31 3.33 26.47
N LYS A 228 2.27 4.00 27.62
CA LYS A 228 3.17 5.14 27.88
C LYS A 228 4.62 4.71 27.73
#